data_AF-A0A975Y8T4-F1
#
_entry.id   AF-A0A975Y8T4-F1
#
_cell.length_a   1.000
_cell.length_b   1.000
_cell.length_c   1.000
_cell.angle_alpha   90.00
_cell.angle_beta   90.00
_cell.angle_gamma   90.00
#
_symmetry.space_group_name_H-M   'P 1'
#
loop_
_entity.id
_entity.type
_entity.pdbx_description
1 polymer ?
#
loop_
_entity_poly.entity_id
_entity_poly.type
_entity_poly.pdbx_seq_one_letter_code
_entity_poly.pdbx_strand_id
1 'polypeptide(L)'
;MRDSPARSAPAPGSPARPPSFTGDALPYAGGDPYADYRTADFPFARLPDLADRRLGAGVIAANDEFFAERENLLKPERAEFDPGRFGHKGKIMDGWETRRRRGTGADRPYPAAEDHDWALIRLGAPGTIHGIVVDTAHFRGNYPRAVSVEGTSLPGSPSPEDLLAEEVTWTELVPRTVIGGHAANGFAVAAEGRFTHLRVNQHPDGGIARLRVYGVVAPDPEWLAVLGTFDLVALENGGRVEDASDRFYSPPVHTILPGRSRSMDEGWETRRRRDQGNDWIHYRLVERAEIRAAEIDTACLKGNAAGWAALSVRDGAAGDWRQILPRTRLQPDTNHRFALSAPAIATEVRIDIYPDGGISRLRLFGSLTEEGMRSLRARSA
;
A
#
# COMPACT_ATOMS: atom_id res chain seq x y z
N MET A 1 -2.79 33.69 -43.87
CA MET A 1 -1.82 33.38 -42.81
C MET A 1 -2.42 33.85 -41.49
N ARG A 2 -2.86 32.92 -40.64
CA ARG A 2 -3.32 33.21 -39.28
C ARG A 2 -2.40 32.45 -38.34
N ASP A 3 -1.76 33.18 -37.44
CA ASP A 3 -0.80 32.67 -36.47
C ASP A 3 -1.46 31.71 -35.49
N SER A 4 -0.78 30.57 -35.26
CA SER A 4 -1.09 29.64 -34.18
C SER A 4 -0.38 30.10 -32.90
N PRO A 5 -1.02 30.06 -31.72
CA PRO A 5 -0.33 30.38 -30.48
C PRO A 5 0.60 29.22 -30.09
N ALA A 6 1.86 29.56 -29.85
CA ALA A 6 2.89 28.65 -29.38
C ALA A 6 2.49 28.01 -28.05
N ARG A 7 2.62 26.67 -27.96
CA ARG A 7 2.52 25.95 -26.69
C ARG A 7 3.70 26.33 -25.81
N SER A 8 3.43 26.83 -24.61
CA SER A 8 4.45 27.05 -23.59
C SER A 8 5.07 25.71 -23.16
N ALA A 9 6.40 25.66 -23.15
CA ALA A 9 7.13 24.53 -22.58
C ALA A 9 6.94 24.52 -21.05
N PRO A 10 6.76 23.36 -20.41
CA PRO A 10 6.63 23.27 -18.96
C PRO A 10 7.95 23.64 -18.28
N ALA A 11 7.85 24.31 -17.13
CA ALA A 11 8.99 24.68 -16.28
C ALA A 11 9.74 23.42 -15.77
N PRO A 12 11.07 23.48 -15.62
CA PRO A 12 11.85 22.35 -15.12
C PRO A 12 11.59 22.16 -13.62
N GLY A 13 11.04 21.01 -13.23
CA GLY A 13 10.90 20.61 -11.82
C GLY A 13 9.55 20.00 -11.41
N SER A 14 8.53 19.99 -12.27
CA SER A 14 7.30 19.24 -11.98
C SER A 14 7.53 17.74 -12.20
N PRO A 15 7.15 16.86 -11.24
CA PRO A 15 7.18 15.42 -11.50
C PRO A 15 6.32 15.12 -12.72
N ALA A 16 6.83 14.30 -13.63
CA ALA A 16 6.09 13.89 -14.81
C ALA A 16 4.72 13.35 -14.40
N ARG A 17 3.64 13.91 -14.95
CA ARG A 17 2.28 13.40 -14.68
C ARG A 17 2.20 11.95 -15.17
N PRO A 18 1.64 11.02 -14.36
CA PRO A 18 1.44 9.66 -14.81
C PRO A 18 0.51 9.64 -16.04
N PRO A 19 0.62 8.63 -16.92
CA PRO A 19 -0.28 8.48 -18.05
C PRO A 19 -1.74 8.43 -17.58
N SER A 20 -2.62 9.15 -18.28
CA SER A 20 -4.06 9.08 -18.04
C SER A 20 -4.73 8.15 -19.03
N PHE A 21 -5.65 7.32 -18.54
CA PHE A 21 -6.50 6.47 -19.35
C PHE A 21 -7.91 7.05 -19.36
N THR A 22 -8.59 7.00 -20.51
CA THR A 22 -9.99 7.42 -20.65
C THR A 22 -10.73 6.49 -21.61
N GLY A 23 -12.06 6.50 -21.52
CA GLY A 23 -12.93 5.74 -22.40
C GLY A 23 -12.96 4.24 -22.11
N ASP A 24 -13.85 3.56 -22.81
CA ASP A 24 -14.14 2.15 -22.59
C ASP A 24 -13.01 1.26 -23.10
N ALA A 25 -12.88 0.10 -22.48
CA ALA A 25 -12.09 -0.99 -23.04
C ALA A 25 -12.94 -1.81 -24.01
N LEU A 26 -12.28 -2.55 -24.91
CA LEU A 26 -12.98 -3.44 -25.82
C LEU A 26 -13.72 -4.54 -25.03
N PRO A 27 -14.85 -5.07 -25.55
CA PRO A 27 -15.47 -6.25 -24.99
C PRO A 27 -14.45 -7.39 -24.87
N TYR A 28 -14.54 -8.16 -23.79
CA TYR A 28 -13.65 -9.29 -23.57
C TYR A 28 -13.76 -10.30 -24.73
N ALA A 29 -12.65 -10.54 -25.43
CA ALA A 29 -12.60 -11.37 -26.63
C ALA A 29 -12.33 -12.86 -26.38
N GLY A 30 -12.23 -13.28 -25.11
CA GLY A 30 -11.73 -14.62 -24.73
C GLY A 30 -10.21 -14.63 -24.48
N GLY A 31 -9.71 -15.68 -23.83
CA GLY A 31 -8.28 -15.84 -23.52
C GLY A 31 -7.86 -15.18 -22.21
N ASP A 32 -6.66 -14.60 -22.17
CA ASP A 32 -6.14 -13.92 -20.98
C ASP A 32 -6.99 -12.66 -20.67
N PRO A 33 -7.67 -12.59 -19.50
CA PRO A 33 -8.54 -11.47 -19.15
C PRO A 33 -7.80 -10.14 -18.96
N TYR A 34 -6.46 -10.16 -18.88
CA TYR A 34 -5.60 -8.98 -18.76
C TYR A 34 -4.86 -8.61 -20.07
N ALA A 35 -5.11 -9.31 -21.19
CA ALA A 35 -4.36 -9.13 -22.43
C ALA A 35 -4.36 -7.68 -22.97
N ASP A 36 -5.44 -6.94 -22.77
CA ASP A 36 -5.62 -5.55 -23.18
C ASP A 36 -5.76 -4.58 -21.98
N TYR A 37 -5.34 -5.01 -20.79
CA TYR A 37 -5.35 -4.19 -19.59
C TYR A 37 -4.39 -3.01 -19.72
N ARG A 38 -4.89 -1.80 -19.43
CA ARG A 38 -4.12 -0.57 -19.58
C ARG A 38 -3.42 -0.22 -18.28
N THR A 39 -2.10 -0.12 -18.30
CA THR A 39 -1.30 0.21 -17.11
C THR A 39 -0.06 1.03 -17.47
N ALA A 40 0.60 1.58 -16.46
CA ALA A 40 1.83 2.34 -16.58
C ALA A 40 2.72 2.14 -15.36
N ASP A 41 4.00 2.46 -15.50
CA ASP A 41 4.92 2.52 -14.36
C ASP A 41 4.65 3.78 -13.54
N PHE A 42 4.17 3.61 -12.32
CA PHE A 42 3.92 4.71 -11.39
C PHE A 42 5.12 4.90 -10.45
N PRO A 43 5.82 6.06 -10.47
CA PRO A 43 6.99 6.26 -9.63
C PRO A 43 6.74 6.05 -8.13
N PHE A 44 5.54 6.38 -7.65
CA PHE A 44 5.14 6.22 -6.25
C PHE A 44 4.82 4.77 -5.87
N ALA A 45 4.60 3.84 -6.82
CA ALA A 45 4.23 2.45 -6.53
C ALA A 45 5.36 1.62 -5.88
N ARG A 46 6.56 2.21 -5.75
CA ARG A 46 7.65 1.66 -4.91
C ARG A 46 7.40 1.81 -3.41
N LEU A 47 6.50 2.71 -3.02
CA LEU A 47 6.13 2.95 -1.63
C LEU A 47 5.15 1.87 -1.15
N PRO A 48 5.01 1.66 0.17
CA PRO A 48 3.97 0.81 0.71
C PRO A 48 2.55 1.27 0.35
N ASP A 49 1.64 0.32 0.16
CA ASP A 49 0.20 0.56 0.04
C ASP A 49 -0.42 0.67 1.44
N LEU A 50 -0.77 1.90 1.86
CA LEU A 50 -1.41 2.20 3.13
C LEU A 50 -2.85 1.68 3.21
N ALA A 51 -3.46 1.33 2.08
CA ALA A 51 -4.79 0.73 2.01
C ALA A 51 -4.75 -0.81 1.93
N ASP A 52 -3.58 -1.44 2.09
CA ASP A 52 -3.44 -2.89 2.10
C ASP A 52 -4.21 -3.52 3.27
N ARG A 53 -5.13 -4.44 2.96
CA ARG A 53 -5.93 -5.16 3.96
C ARG A 53 -5.07 -5.88 5.00
N ARG A 54 -3.86 -6.32 4.65
CA ARG A 54 -2.90 -6.98 5.55
C ARG A 54 -2.30 -6.05 6.60
N LEU A 55 -2.29 -4.74 6.33
CA LEU A 55 -1.99 -3.69 7.33
C LEU A 55 -3.19 -3.38 8.22
N GLY A 56 -4.34 -4.01 7.99
CA GLY A 56 -5.56 -3.75 8.75
C GLY A 56 -6.42 -2.62 8.18
N ALA A 57 -6.18 -2.18 6.93
CA ALA A 57 -7.06 -1.24 6.23
C ALA A 57 -8.47 -1.82 6.09
N GLY A 58 -9.50 -0.98 6.05
CA GLY A 58 -10.89 -1.45 6.00
C GLY A 58 -11.83 -0.47 5.32
N VAL A 59 -12.88 -1.00 4.71
CA VAL A 59 -14.00 -0.19 4.21
C VAL A 59 -15.01 -0.04 5.35
N ILE A 60 -15.19 1.17 5.84
CA ILE A 60 -16.05 1.49 6.98
C ILE A 60 -17.52 1.51 6.56
N ALA A 61 -17.79 2.17 5.44
CA ALA A 61 -19.13 2.31 4.89
C ALA A 61 -19.06 2.55 3.38
N ALA A 62 -20.14 2.24 2.69
CA ALA A 62 -20.44 2.70 1.34
C ALA A 62 -21.94 2.96 1.25
N ASN A 63 -22.35 3.90 0.40
CA ASN A 63 -23.77 4.20 0.21
C ASN A 63 -24.51 3.14 -0.62
N ASP A 64 -23.80 2.41 -1.48
CA ASP A 64 -24.31 1.29 -2.27
C ASP A 64 -23.21 0.24 -2.49
N GLU A 65 -23.57 -1.02 -2.58
CA GLU A 65 -22.69 -2.16 -2.90
C GLU A 65 -23.48 -3.28 -3.58
N PHE A 66 -24.48 -2.91 -4.37
CA PHE A 66 -25.51 -3.86 -4.79
C PHE A 66 -24.94 -5.03 -5.60
N PHE A 67 -24.06 -4.78 -6.57
CA PHE A 67 -23.56 -5.82 -7.46
C PHE A 67 -22.32 -6.53 -6.92
N ALA A 68 -21.41 -5.81 -6.26
CA ALA A 68 -20.18 -6.39 -5.73
C ALA A 68 -19.70 -5.70 -4.44
N GLU A 69 -19.16 -6.52 -3.54
CA GLU A 69 -18.80 -6.16 -2.16
C GLU A 69 -17.67 -5.13 -2.12
N ARG A 70 -17.85 -4.08 -1.33
CA ARG A 70 -16.90 -2.97 -1.22
C ARG A 70 -15.53 -3.38 -0.69
N GLU A 71 -15.45 -4.43 0.13
CA GLU A 71 -14.22 -4.94 0.73
C GLU A 71 -13.21 -5.42 -0.33
N ASN A 72 -13.67 -5.75 -1.55
CA ASN A 72 -12.81 -6.13 -2.67
C ASN A 72 -11.83 -5.02 -3.04
N LEU A 73 -12.14 -3.74 -2.78
CA LEU A 73 -11.25 -2.60 -3.05
C LEU A 73 -9.87 -2.80 -2.44
N LEU A 74 -9.78 -3.42 -1.26
CA LEU A 74 -8.57 -3.43 -0.44
C LEU A 74 -7.83 -4.77 -0.48
N LYS A 75 -8.35 -5.76 -1.22
CA LYS A 75 -7.67 -7.06 -1.40
C LYS A 75 -6.28 -6.85 -2.00
N PRO A 76 -5.20 -7.47 -1.48
CA PRO A 76 -3.86 -7.28 -2.01
C PRO A 76 -3.68 -7.93 -3.39
N GLU A 77 -4.41 -8.99 -3.70
CA GLU A 77 -4.36 -9.69 -4.98
C GLU A 77 -4.94 -8.84 -6.11
N ARG A 78 -4.54 -9.14 -7.36
CA ARG A 78 -5.20 -8.56 -8.54
C ARG A 78 -6.65 -9.03 -8.62
N ALA A 79 -7.50 -8.27 -9.32
CA ALA A 79 -8.87 -8.69 -9.53
C ALA A 79 -8.99 -9.89 -10.47
N GLU A 80 -9.78 -10.87 -10.09
CA GLU A 80 -10.09 -12.03 -10.93
C GLU A 80 -11.34 -11.81 -11.78
N PHE A 81 -11.38 -12.44 -12.95
CA PHE A 81 -12.55 -12.41 -13.83
C PHE A 81 -12.82 -13.78 -14.41
N ASP A 82 -13.99 -14.31 -14.07
CA ASP A 82 -14.55 -15.52 -14.67
C ASP A 82 -15.65 -15.14 -15.67
N PRO A 83 -15.44 -15.28 -16.99
CA PRO A 83 -16.41 -14.96 -18.03
C PRO A 83 -17.74 -15.73 -17.94
N GLY A 84 -17.77 -16.91 -17.31
CA GLY A 84 -18.97 -17.74 -17.18
C GLY A 84 -19.73 -17.54 -15.87
N ARG A 85 -19.16 -16.86 -14.88
CA ARG A 85 -19.77 -16.73 -13.53
C ARG A 85 -20.80 -15.61 -13.44
N PHE A 86 -22.06 -15.97 -13.19
CA PHE A 86 -23.18 -15.07 -12.95
C PHE A 86 -23.94 -15.47 -11.68
N GLY A 87 -24.51 -14.49 -10.98
CA GLY A 87 -25.46 -14.68 -9.89
C GLY A 87 -26.79 -13.98 -10.19
N HIS A 88 -27.69 -13.96 -9.21
CA HIS A 88 -29.02 -13.36 -9.37
C HIS A 88 -29.01 -11.85 -9.64
N LYS A 89 -27.92 -11.16 -9.27
CA LYS A 89 -27.74 -9.73 -9.53
C LYS A 89 -27.02 -9.44 -10.85
N GLY A 90 -26.54 -10.46 -11.56
CA GLY A 90 -25.79 -10.29 -12.81
C GLY A 90 -24.39 -10.88 -12.73
N LYS A 91 -23.44 -10.24 -13.41
CA LYS A 91 -22.06 -10.69 -13.48
C LYS A 91 -21.41 -10.64 -12.09
N ILE A 92 -20.71 -11.70 -11.69
CA ILE A 92 -19.89 -11.63 -10.48
C ILE A 92 -18.58 -10.93 -10.82
N MET A 93 -18.35 -9.79 -10.19
CA MET A 93 -17.17 -8.95 -10.37
C MET A 93 -16.31 -8.97 -9.10
N ASP A 94 -14.99 -9.05 -9.25
CA ASP A 94 -14.04 -8.90 -8.16
C ASP A 94 -13.67 -7.42 -7.98
N GLY A 95 -14.57 -6.67 -7.36
CA GLY A 95 -14.47 -5.25 -7.11
C GLY A 95 -15.63 -4.73 -6.27
N TRP A 96 -15.73 -3.42 -6.13
CA TRP A 96 -16.90 -2.72 -5.61
C TRP A 96 -17.72 -2.20 -6.78
N GLU A 97 -19.00 -2.60 -6.88
CA GLU A 97 -19.89 -2.17 -7.96
C GLU A 97 -21.27 -1.80 -7.44
N THR A 98 -21.74 -0.60 -7.81
CA THR A 98 -22.99 -0.02 -7.34
C THR A 98 -24.12 -0.08 -8.36
N ARG A 99 -25.36 0.15 -7.92
CA ARG A 99 -26.51 0.25 -8.83
C ARG A 99 -26.32 1.38 -9.84
N ARG A 100 -26.80 1.17 -11.06
CA ARG A 100 -26.93 2.25 -12.05
C ARG A 100 -27.79 3.37 -11.49
N ARG A 101 -27.21 4.57 -11.39
CA ARG A 101 -27.93 5.74 -10.92
C ARG A 101 -28.84 6.29 -12.01
N ARG A 102 -29.99 6.79 -11.58
CA ARG A 102 -31.02 7.40 -12.44
C ARG A 102 -31.40 8.75 -11.86
N GLY A 103 -31.90 9.63 -12.72
CA GLY A 103 -32.49 10.87 -12.25
C GLY A 103 -33.82 10.65 -11.53
N THR A 104 -34.37 11.73 -10.99
CA THR A 104 -35.48 11.70 -10.02
C THR A 104 -36.86 11.42 -10.61
N GLY A 105 -37.00 11.39 -11.94
CA GLY A 105 -38.30 11.23 -12.59
C GLY A 105 -38.23 11.04 -14.10
N ALA A 106 -39.39 10.84 -14.74
CA ALA A 106 -39.48 10.67 -16.20
C ALA A 106 -39.09 11.94 -16.98
N ASP A 107 -39.31 13.10 -16.40
CA ASP A 107 -38.94 14.42 -16.90
C ASP A 107 -37.44 14.73 -16.73
N ARG A 108 -36.80 14.12 -15.71
CA ARG A 108 -35.36 14.22 -15.45
C ARG A 108 -34.78 12.81 -15.22
N PRO A 109 -34.61 11.99 -16.27
CA PRO A 109 -34.24 10.58 -16.13
C PRO A 109 -32.73 10.36 -15.89
N TYR A 110 -31.91 11.39 -16.05
CA TYR A 110 -30.45 11.34 -15.92
C TYR A 110 -30.01 11.81 -14.52
N PRO A 111 -28.94 11.23 -13.95
CA PRO A 111 -28.33 11.72 -12.72
C PRO A 111 -27.93 13.19 -12.83
N ALA A 112 -27.98 13.90 -11.69
CA ALA A 112 -27.46 15.25 -11.56
C ALA A 112 -25.92 15.27 -11.69
N ALA A 113 -25.33 16.45 -11.81
CA ALA A 113 -23.88 16.55 -12.00
C ALA A 113 -23.10 16.14 -10.74
N GLU A 114 -23.67 16.43 -9.59
CA GLU A 114 -23.18 16.19 -8.23
C GLU A 114 -23.47 14.77 -7.71
N ASP A 115 -24.33 14.02 -8.41
CA ASP A 115 -24.65 12.65 -8.06
C ASP A 115 -23.40 11.76 -8.13
N HIS A 116 -23.16 11.00 -7.06
CA HIS A 116 -22.07 10.04 -6.95
C HIS A 116 -22.37 8.96 -5.91
N ASP A 117 -21.70 7.82 -6.05
CA ASP A 117 -21.56 6.82 -4.98
C ASP A 117 -20.25 7.01 -4.24
N TRP A 118 -20.21 6.65 -2.96
CA TRP A 118 -19.03 6.84 -2.12
C TRP A 118 -18.74 5.63 -1.25
N ALA A 119 -17.44 5.47 -0.94
CA ALA A 119 -16.95 4.53 0.07
C ALA A 119 -15.97 5.24 1.02
N LEU A 120 -16.14 5.02 2.32
CA LEU A 120 -15.25 5.47 3.39
C LEU A 120 -14.24 4.38 3.72
N ILE A 121 -12.96 4.72 3.65
CA ILE A 121 -11.84 3.81 3.83
C ILE A 121 -11.05 4.25 5.06
N ARG A 122 -10.76 3.33 5.97
CA ARG A 122 -9.71 3.48 6.98
C ARG A 122 -8.41 2.91 6.44
N LEU A 123 -7.34 3.70 6.45
CA LEU A 123 -6.01 3.22 6.11
C LEU A 123 -5.52 2.20 7.17
N GLY A 124 -4.72 1.23 6.75
CA GLY A 124 -4.13 0.25 7.67
C GLY A 124 -3.11 0.89 8.59
N ALA A 125 -2.36 1.86 8.07
CA ALA A 125 -1.48 2.71 8.85
C ALA A 125 -1.67 4.18 8.41
N PRO A 126 -1.76 5.14 9.34
CA PRO A 126 -1.79 6.55 9.01
C PRO A 126 -0.52 6.98 8.31
N GLY A 127 -0.60 7.95 7.39
CA GLY A 127 0.57 8.35 6.63
C GLY A 127 0.36 9.52 5.68
N THR A 128 1.46 9.95 5.09
CA THR A 128 1.46 10.88 3.96
C THR A 128 1.27 10.10 2.67
N ILE A 129 0.39 10.58 1.80
CA ILE A 129 0.02 9.91 0.55
C ILE A 129 0.77 10.59 -0.60
N HIS A 130 1.47 9.80 -1.40
CA HIS A 130 2.22 10.27 -2.56
C HIS A 130 1.57 9.88 -3.90
N GLY A 131 0.74 8.84 -3.89
CA GLY A 131 -0.03 8.49 -5.07
C GLY A 131 -1.15 7.50 -4.79
N ILE A 132 -2.15 7.51 -5.66
CA ILE A 132 -3.33 6.66 -5.57
C ILE A 132 -3.51 5.97 -6.92
N VAL A 133 -3.85 4.69 -6.90
CA VAL A 133 -4.32 3.97 -8.10
C VAL A 133 -5.76 3.53 -7.87
N VAL A 134 -6.64 3.98 -8.75
CA VAL A 134 -8.00 3.48 -8.88
C VAL A 134 -8.02 2.49 -10.05
N ASP A 135 -7.97 1.21 -9.72
CA ASP A 135 -7.93 0.13 -10.70
C ASP A 135 -9.34 -0.26 -11.12
N THR A 136 -9.63 -0.19 -12.41
CA THR A 136 -10.91 -0.60 -13.02
C THR A 136 -10.77 -1.92 -13.78
N ALA A 137 -9.81 -2.78 -13.42
CA ALA A 137 -9.67 -4.13 -13.96
C ALA A 137 -11.03 -4.82 -14.10
N HIS A 138 -11.23 -5.45 -15.25
CA HIS A 138 -12.47 -6.09 -15.72
C HIS A 138 -13.74 -5.23 -15.82
N PHE A 139 -13.80 -4.04 -15.24
CA PHE A 139 -14.84 -3.04 -15.49
C PHE A 139 -14.57 -2.31 -16.81
N ARG A 140 -14.97 -2.95 -17.91
CA ARG A 140 -14.61 -2.52 -19.28
C ARG A 140 -15.48 -1.37 -19.81
N GLY A 141 -16.77 -1.38 -19.48
CA GLY A 141 -17.74 -0.33 -19.86
C GLY A 141 -18.68 0.10 -18.73
N ASN A 142 -18.58 -0.57 -17.56
CA ASN A 142 -19.34 -0.31 -16.34
C ASN A 142 -18.46 0.25 -15.20
N TYR A 143 -17.30 0.81 -15.54
CA TYR A 143 -16.49 1.61 -14.61
C TYR A 143 -17.11 3.01 -14.45
N PRO A 144 -16.81 3.75 -13.36
CA PRO A 144 -17.31 5.10 -13.23
C PRO A 144 -16.65 6.04 -14.23
N ARG A 145 -17.44 6.93 -14.85
CA ARG A 145 -16.93 7.87 -15.86
C ARG A 145 -15.83 8.79 -15.29
N ALA A 146 -15.96 9.16 -14.03
CA ALA A 146 -14.96 9.91 -13.29
C ALA A 146 -14.89 9.46 -11.83
N VAL A 147 -13.76 9.75 -11.18
CA VAL A 147 -13.58 9.53 -9.74
C VAL A 147 -13.03 10.79 -9.09
N SER A 148 -13.32 10.97 -7.80
CA SER A 148 -12.57 11.88 -6.92
C SER A 148 -12.20 11.14 -5.64
N VAL A 149 -11.11 11.55 -5.01
CA VAL A 149 -10.67 10.99 -3.73
C VAL A 149 -10.29 12.12 -2.79
N GLU A 150 -10.81 12.05 -1.58
CA GLU A 150 -10.54 12.99 -0.50
C GLU A 150 -9.92 12.24 0.69
N GLY A 151 -9.14 12.94 1.49
CA GLY A 151 -8.52 12.40 2.70
C GLY A 151 -8.83 13.25 3.92
N THR A 152 -8.92 12.62 5.09
CA THR A 152 -9.02 13.31 6.38
C THR A 152 -8.19 12.59 7.44
N SER A 153 -7.95 13.28 8.56
CA SER A 153 -7.31 12.71 9.74
C SER A 153 -8.16 12.96 10.96
N LEU A 154 -8.86 11.92 11.40
CA LEU A 154 -9.61 11.90 12.65
C LEU A 154 -8.93 10.99 13.68
N PRO A 155 -8.90 11.37 14.96
CA PRO A 155 -8.37 10.55 16.04
C PRO A 155 -9.30 9.37 16.37
N GLY A 156 -8.76 8.36 17.05
CA GLY A 156 -9.54 7.23 17.55
C GLY A 156 -10.08 6.31 16.46
N SER A 157 -11.32 5.88 16.61
CA SER A 157 -12.02 4.95 15.71
C SER A 157 -13.40 5.51 15.36
N PRO A 158 -13.46 6.56 14.52
CA PRO A 158 -14.72 7.23 14.21
C PRO A 158 -15.69 6.27 13.50
N SER A 159 -16.97 6.41 13.83
CA SER A 159 -18.06 5.71 13.16
C SER A 159 -18.32 6.30 11.76
N PRO A 160 -19.14 5.64 10.91
CA PRO A 160 -19.57 6.25 9.65
C PRO A 160 -20.26 7.60 9.84
N GLU A 161 -21.06 7.76 10.90
CA GLU A 161 -21.77 9.00 11.21
C GLU A 161 -20.77 10.13 11.54
N ASP A 162 -19.76 9.83 12.37
CA ASP A 162 -18.71 10.79 12.72
C ASP A 162 -17.93 11.27 11.48
N LEU A 163 -17.64 10.37 10.53
CA LEU A 163 -16.90 10.70 9.30
C LEU A 163 -17.72 11.50 8.29
N LEU A 164 -19.05 11.40 8.34
CA LEU A 164 -19.98 12.10 7.46
C LEU A 164 -20.51 13.40 8.08
N ALA A 165 -20.15 13.70 9.32
CA ALA A 165 -20.53 14.94 9.99
C ALA A 165 -19.98 16.17 9.23
N GLU A 166 -20.75 17.26 9.21
CA GLU A 166 -20.44 18.47 8.43
C GLU A 166 -19.14 19.15 8.89
N GLU A 167 -18.75 18.94 10.14
CA GLU A 167 -17.52 19.50 10.73
C GLU A 167 -16.24 18.80 10.25
N VAL A 168 -16.36 17.63 9.62
CA VAL A 168 -15.19 16.90 9.10
C VAL A 168 -14.70 17.56 7.83
N THR A 169 -13.53 18.20 7.93
CA THR A 169 -12.83 18.72 6.75
C THR A 169 -12.19 17.58 5.96
N TRP A 170 -12.57 17.49 4.69
CA TRP A 170 -12.01 16.57 3.71
C TRP A 170 -11.08 17.32 2.76
N THR A 171 -9.82 16.90 2.67
CA THR A 171 -8.83 17.46 1.76
C THR A 171 -8.90 16.74 0.41
N GLU A 172 -9.07 17.46 -0.68
CA GLU A 172 -9.03 16.88 -2.03
C GLU A 172 -7.63 16.33 -2.33
N LEU A 173 -7.53 15.01 -2.56
CA LEU A 173 -6.29 14.33 -2.97
C LEU A 173 -6.27 14.09 -4.47
N VAL A 174 -7.42 13.74 -5.03
CA VAL A 174 -7.65 13.55 -6.47
C VAL A 174 -8.91 14.32 -6.84
N PRO A 175 -8.81 15.40 -7.64
CA PRO A 175 -9.98 16.12 -8.13
C PRO A 175 -10.83 15.21 -9.02
N ARG A 176 -12.09 15.58 -9.24
CA ARG A 176 -12.99 14.85 -10.14
C ARG A 176 -12.35 14.71 -11.52
N THR A 177 -11.89 13.49 -11.84
CA THR A 177 -11.09 13.20 -13.02
C THR A 177 -11.70 12.07 -13.82
N VAL A 178 -11.82 12.26 -15.14
CA VAL A 178 -12.26 11.20 -16.07
C VAL A 178 -11.23 10.09 -16.12
N ILE A 179 -11.69 8.84 -16.03
CA ILE A 179 -10.83 7.65 -16.02
C ILE A 179 -11.18 6.69 -17.16
N GLY A 180 -10.37 5.64 -17.31
CA GLY A 180 -10.58 4.58 -18.29
C GLY A 180 -11.07 3.29 -17.65
N GLY A 181 -11.86 2.52 -18.40
CA GLY A 181 -12.23 1.15 -18.05
C GLY A 181 -11.08 0.16 -18.25
N HIS A 182 -11.04 -0.91 -17.48
CA HIS A 182 -9.99 -1.92 -17.56
C HIS A 182 -8.56 -1.32 -17.52
N ALA A 183 -8.34 -0.41 -16.56
CA ALA A 183 -7.10 0.34 -16.46
C ALA A 183 -6.65 0.60 -15.01
N ALA A 184 -5.33 0.65 -14.80
CA ALA A 184 -4.73 1.20 -13.58
C ALA A 184 -4.73 2.73 -13.67
N ASN A 185 -5.76 3.41 -13.15
CA ASN A 185 -5.80 4.87 -13.20
C ASN A 185 -4.98 5.47 -12.04
N GLY A 186 -3.75 5.89 -12.33
CA GLY A 186 -2.81 6.41 -11.35
C GLY A 186 -2.81 7.94 -11.23
N PHE A 187 -2.76 8.43 -9.99
CA PHE A 187 -2.76 9.85 -9.63
C PHE A 187 -1.60 10.14 -8.68
N ALA A 188 -0.74 11.09 -9.03
CA ALA A 188 0.23 11.64 -8.09
C ALA A 188 -0.51 12.60 -7.14
N VAL A 189 -0.29 12.45 -5.84
CA VAL A 189 -0.91 13.30 -4.80
C VAL A 189 0.13 14.31 -4.33
N ALA A 190 -0.23 15.59 -4.43
CA ALA A 190 0.61 16.70 -3.98
C ALA A 190 0.17 17.25 -2.60
N ALA A 191 -0.98 16.81 -2.09
CA ALA A 191 -1.48 17.23 -0.79
C ALA A 191 -0.52 16.80 0.31
N GLU A 192 -0.11 17.77 1.13
CA GLU A 192 0.72 17.53 2.31
C GLU A 192 -0.14 17.15 3.52
N GLY A 193 0.49 16.53 4.50
CA GLY A 193 -0.14 16.15 5.76
C GLY A 193 -0.28 14.65 5.96
N ARG A 194 -0.82 14.30 7.12
CA ARG A 194 -1.09 12.93 7.55
C ARG A 194 -2.56 12.63 7.38
N PHE A 195 -2.87 11.47 6.79
CA PHE A 195 -4.23 11.00 6.59
C PHE A 195 -4.46 9.67 7.32
N THR A 196 -5.67 9.49 7.85
CA THR A 196 -6.12 8.23 8.49
C THR A 196 -7.28 7.59 7.73
N HIS A 197 -8.08 8.39 7.02
CA HIS A 197 -9.25 7.96 6.29
C HIS A 197 -9.31 8.58 4.90
N LEU A 198 -9.94 7.87 3.96
CA LEU A 198 -10.25 8.35 2.62
C LEU A 198 -11.75 8.27 2.34
N ARG A 199 -12.23 9.15 1.48
CA ARG A 199 -13.53 9.05 0.82
C ARG A 199 -13.30 8.95 -0.68
N VAL A 200 -13.68 7.81 -1.26
CA VAL A 200 -13.58 7.55 -2.70
C VAL A 200 -14.95 7.72 -3.32
N ASN A 201 -15.06 8.54 -4.35
CA ASN A 201 -16.32 8.86 -5.01
C ASN A 201 -16.34 8.36 -6.47
N GLN A 202 -17.39 7.65 -6.85
CA GLN A 202 -17.69 7.19 -8.20
C GLN A 202 -18.73 8.11 -8.85
N HIS A 203 -18.39 8.73 -9.98
CA HIS A 203 -19.27 9.70 -10.64
C HIS A 203 -19.88 9.14 -11.94
N PRO A 204 -21.21 8.94 -12.04
CA PRO A 204 -22.20 8.98 -10.96
C PRO A 204 -22.38 7.64 -10.20
N ASP A 205 -21.90 6.56 -10.79
CA ASP A 205 -21.95 5.16 -10.32
C ASP A 205 -20.96 4.33 -11.14
N GLY A 206 -20.76 3.06 -10.78
CA GLY A 206 -20.01 2.10 -11.58
C GLY A 206 -19.26 1.07 -10.75
N GLY A 207 -18.14 0.58 -11.29
CA GLY A 207 -17.30 -0.42 -10.64
C GLY A 207 -15.83 -0.06 -10.57
N ILE A 208 -15.22 -0.30 -9.40
CA ILE A 208 -13.79 -0.19 -9.14
C ILE A 208 -13.29 -1.53 -8.60
N ALA A 209 -12.26 -2.10 -9.22
CA ALA A 209 -11.70 -3.38 -8.84
C ALA A 209 -10.82 -3.30 -7.57
N ARG A 210 -9.86 -2.37 -7.56
CA ARG A 210 -8.94 -2.15 -6.44
C ARG A 210 -8.68 -0.67 -6.20
N LEU A 211 -8.40 -0.35 -4.95
CA LEU A 211 -7.83 0.92 -4.52
C LEU A 211 -6.45 0.64 -3.94
N ARG A 212 -5.44 1.36 -4.42
CA ARG A 212 -4.08 1.35 -3.86
C ARG A 212 -3.70 2.77 -3.44
N VAL A 213 -3.15 2.92 -2.24
CA VAL A 213 -2.81 4.22 -1.65
C VAL A 213 -1.35 4.20 -1.24
N TYR A 214 -0.49 4.68 -2.11
CA TYR A 214 0.96 4.62 -1.94
C TYR A 214 1.48 5.79 -1.12
N GLY A 215 2.17 5.50 -0.03
CA GLY A 215 2.55 6.51 0.94
C GLY A 215 3.64 6.10 1.91
N VAL A 216 3.96 7.01 2.82
CA VAL A 216 4.89 6.77 3.92
C VAL A 216 4.11 6.78 5.22
N VAL A 217 4.26 5.72 6.03
CA VAL A 217 3.62 5.62 7.34
C VAL A 217 4.13 6.73 8.26
N ALA A 218 3.19 7.42 8.91
CA ALA A 218 3.42 8.44 9.92
C ALA A 218 2.75 7.96 11.23
N PRO A 219 3.48 7.15 12.04
CA PRO A 219 2.95 6.61 13.29
C PRO A 219 2.71 7.74 14.30
N ASP A 220 1.82 7.51 15.27
CA ASP A 220 1.64 8.43 16.39
C ASP A 220 2.84 8.32 17.36
N PRO A 221 3.65 9.39 17.54
CA PRO A 221 4.80 9.36 18.43
C PRO A 221 4.41 9.08 19.89
N GLU A 222 3.25 9.58 20.34
CA GLU A 222 2.80 9.43 21.72
C GLU A 222 2.32 7.99 21.99
N TRP A 223 1.71 7.35 20.99
CA TRP A 223 1.38 5.94 21.08
C TRP A 223 2.64 5.07 21.21
N LEU A 224 3.66 5.31 20.39
CA LEU A 224 4.92 4.57 20.48
C LEU A 224 5.66 4.82 21.81
N ALA A 225 5.54 6.03 22.37
CA ALA A 225 6.09 6.36 23.68
C ALA A 225 5.43 5.54 24.80
N VAL A 226 4.11 5.37 24.76
CA VAL A 226 3.36 4.56 25.73
C VAL A 226 3.72 3.08 25.62
N LEU A 227 3.88 2.54 24.41
CA LEU A 227 4.32 1.15 24.21
C LEU A 227 5.71 0.91 24.81
N GLY A 228 6.61 1.89 24.70
CA GLY A 228 7.98 1.81 25.19
C GLY A 228 8.83 0.85 24.34
N THR A 229 8.63 -0.46 24.50
CA THR A 229 9.28 -1.49 23.69
C THR A 229 8.34 -2.02 22.61
N PHE A 230 8.73 -1.90 21.34
CA PHE A 230 7.94 -2.31 20.18
C PHE A 230 8.82 -2.78 19.02
N ASP A 231 8.22 -3.26 17.93
CA ASP A 231 8.94 -3.66 16.72
C ASP A 231 9.34 -2.42 15.90
N LEU A 232 10.63 -2.09 15.94
CA LEU A 232 11.24 -0.90 15.35
C LEU A 232 11.29 -0.92 13.82
N VAL A 233 11.16 -2.10 13.20
CA VAL A 233 11.20 -2.27 11.74
C VAL A 233 9.83 -2.55 11.13
N ALA A 234 8.79 -2.77 11.96
CA ALA A 234 7.43 -2.98 11.48
C ALA A 234 6.95 -1.78 10.64
N LEU A 235 6.31 -2.08 9.51
CA LEU A 235 5.75 -1.06 8.63
C LEU A 235 4.69 -0.20 9.36
N GLU A 236 3.82 -0.83 10.16
CA GLU A 236 2.79 -0.12 10.94
C GLU A 236 3.36 0.87 11.96
N ASN A 237 4.61 0.67 12.39
CA ASN A 237 5.33 1.56 13.30
C ASN A 237 6.24 2.56 12.55
N GLY A 238 6.22 2.60 11.22
CA GLY A 238 7.03 3.51 10.41
C GLY A 238 8.38 2.95 9.91
N GLY A 239 8.65 1.66 10.14
CA GLY A 239 9.78 0.98 9.53
C GLY A 239 9.63 0.85 8.02
N ARG A 240 10.75 0.84 7.28
CA ARG A 240 10.76 0.85 5.81
C ARG A 240 11.79 -0.10 5.24
N VAL A 241 11.46 -0.72 4.11
CA VAL A 241 12.45 -1.35 3.23
C VAL A 241 13.00 -0.28 2.30
N GLU A 242 14.31 -0.06 2.33
CA GLU A 242 15.01 0.88 1.46
C GLU A 242 15.47 0.21 0.17
N ASP A 243 16.00 -1.01 0.26
CA ASP A 243 16.45 -1.78 -0.90
C ASP A 243 16.54 -3.28 -0.61
N ALA A 244 16.65 -4.09 -1.65
CA ALA A 244 16.87 -5.53 -1.58
C ALA A 244 17.68 -6.02 -2.79
N SER A 245 18.49 -7.06 -2.61
CA SER A 245 19.30 -7.65 -3.68
C SER A 245 18.47 -8.29 -4.80
N ASP A 246 17.29 -8.79 -4.46
CA ASP A 246 16.41 -9.54 -5.36
C ASP A 246 14.94 -9.31 -5.01
N ARG A 247 14.09 -9.26 -6.04
CA ARG A 247 12.64 -9.03 -5.94
C ARG A 247 11.88 -10.02 -6.84
N PHE A 248 12.43 -11.20 -7.08
CA PHE A 248 11.95 -12.11 -8.13
C PHE A 248 10.58 -12.72 -7.82
N TYR A 249 10.42 -13.38 -6.66
CA TYR A 249 9.17 -14.11 -6.34
C TYR A 249 8.20 -13.28 -5.51
N SER A 250 8.70 -12.54 -4.52
CA SER A 250 7.83 -11.73 -3.67
C SER A 250 8.50 -10.44 -3.17
N PRO A 251 7.71 -9.41 -2.80
CA PRO A 251 8.23 -8.12 -2.36
C PRO A 251 8.94 -8.19 -1.00
N PRO A 252 10.07 -7.48 -0.81
CA PRO A 252 10.76 -7.44 0.48
C PRO A 252 9.96 -6.76 1.59
N VAL A 253 9.00 -5.87 1.26
CA VAL A 253 8.13 -5.21 2.25
C VAL A 253 7.27 -6.22 3.05
N HIS A 254 7.05 -7.42 2.50
CA HIS A 254 6.34 -8.48 3.19
C HIS A 254 7.00 -8.90 4.50
N THR A 255 8.33 -8.75 4.64
CA THR A 255 9.04 -9.15 5.86
C THR A 255 8.72 -8.27 7.07
N ILE A 256 8.11 -7.10 6.86
CA ILE A 256 7.77 -6.13 7.90
C ILE A 256 6.26 -5.87 8.04
N LEU A 257 5.43 -6.65 7.33
CA LEU A 257 3.97 -6.62 7.49
C LEU A 257 3.55 -7.20 8.85
N PRO A 258 2.38 -6.84 9.41
CA PRO A 258 1.87 -7.39 10.68
C PRO A 258 1.73 -8.92 10.69
N GLY A 259 1.69 -9.47 11.90
CA GLY A 259 1.44 -10.89 12.15
C GLY A 259 2.53 -11.84 11.65
N ARG A 260 2.18 -13.12 11.57
CA ARG A 260 2.98 -14.18 10.97
C ARG A 260 2.46 -14.50 9.57
N SER A 261 3.33 -14.98 8.69
CA SER A 261 2.89 -15.50 7.40
C SER A 261 1.97 -16.71 7.56
N ARG A 262 0.90 -16.73 6.76
CA ARG A 262 -0.06 -17.84 6.67
C ARG A 262 0.21 -18.74 5.46
N SER A 263 0.93 -18.20 4.48
CA SER A 263 1.35 -18.86 3.25
C SER A 263 2.71 -18.31 2.82
N MET A 264 3.37 -19.01 1.88
CA MET A 264 4.73 -18.69 1.45
C MET A 264 4.82 -17.33 0.72
N ASP A 265 3.79 -16.96 -0.03
CA ASP A 265 3.71 -15.71 -0.80
C ASP A 265 3.55 -14.46 0.09
N GLU A 266 3.27 -14.65 1.39
CA GLU A 266 3.27 -13.57 2.38
C GLU A 266 4.66 -13.23 2.91
N GLY A 267 5.73 -13.91 2.49
CA GLY A 267 7.14 -13.62 2.84
C GLY A 267 7.93 -12.94 1.73
N TRP A 268 9.25 -12.84 1.88
CA TRP A 268 10.22 -12.49 0.83
C TRP A 268 10.97 -13.74 0.38
N GLU A 269 10.97 -14.03 -0.92
CA GLU A 269 11.70 -15.13 -1.54
C GLU A 269 12.50 -14.63 -2.75
N THR A 270 13.75 -15.08 -2.83
CA THR A 270 14.67 -14.75 -3.92
C THR A 270 14.81 -15.87 -4.94
N ARG A 271 15.33 -15.54 -6.13
CA ARG A 271 15.75 -16.57 -7.08
C ARG A 271 16.92 -17.38 -6.53
N ARG A 272 17.00 -18.66 -6.92
CA ARG A 272 18.12 -19.53 -6.52
C ARG A 272 19.46 -19.01 -7.06
N ARG A 273 20.46 -18.90 -6.21
CA ARG A 273 21.83 -18.51 -6.57
C ARG A 273 22.70 -19.74 -6.88
N ARG A 274 23.78 -19.50 -7.62
CA ARG A 274 24.79 -20.51 -8.04
C ARG A 274 26.23 -19.98 -7.92
N ASP A 275 26.37 -18.70 -7.61
CA ASP A 275 27.62 -18.03 -7.29
C ASP A 275 27.91 -18.11 -5.78
N GLN A 276 28.99 -17.48 -5.33
CA GLN A 276 29.41 -17.49 -3.92
C GLN A 276 28.90 -16.29 -3.10
N GLY A 277 27.97 -15.51 -3.66
CA GLY A 277 27.39 -14.35 -2.99
C GLY A 277 26.22 -14.70 -2.06
N ASN A 278 25.50 -13.67 -1.64
CA ASN A 278 24.34 -13.78 -0.76
C ASN A 278 23.24 -12.79 -1.15
N ASP A 279 22.03 -13.00 -0.64
CA ASP A 279 20.92 -12.04 -0.78
C ASP A 279 20.72 -11.23 0.49
N TRP A 280 20.15 -10.03 0.35
CA TRP A 280 20.00 -9.10 1.46
C TRP A 280 18.78 -8.17 1.31
N ILE A 281 18.28 -7.67 2.45
CA ILE A 281 17.36 -6.54 2.53
C ILE A 281 17.95 -5.46 3.43
N HIS A 282 17.88 -4.21 2.97
CA HIS A 282 18.22 -3.01 3.72
C HIS A 282 16.94 -2.32 4.20
N TYR A 283 16.88 -2.04 5.49
CA TYR A 283 15.77 -1.40 6.17
C TYR A 283 16.19 -0.10 6.83
N ARG A 284 15.25 0.83 6.93
CA ARG A 284 15.29 1.98 7.82
C ARG A 284 14.31 1.75 8.97
N LEU A 285 14.78 1.95 10.20
CA LEU A 285 13.93 1.93 11.39
C LEU A 285 13.00 3.14 11.39
N VAL A 286 11.97 3.11 12.24
CA VAL A 286 11.04 4.24 12.44
C VAL A 286 11.78 5.58 12.64
N GLU A 287 12.81 5.54 13.47
CA GLU A 287 13.72 6.61 13.85
C GLU A 287 14.98 6.00 14.51
N ARG A 288 15.92 6.83 14.94
CA ARG A 288 17.07 6.39 15.75
C ARG A 288 16.61 5.65 17.01
N ALA A 289 17.01 4.38 17.15
CA ALA A 289 16.47 3.49 18.16
C ALA A 289 17.53 2.56 18.75
N GLU A 290 17.26 2.05 19.95
CA GLU A 290 18.04 1.01 20.62
C GLU A 290 17.36 -0.35 20.47
N ILE A 291 17.98 -1.26 19.72
CA ILE A 291 17.51 -2.63 19.47
C ILE A 291 18.03 -3.55 20.57
N ARG A 292 17.17 -4.43 21.11
CA ARG A 292 17.51 -5.38 22.19
C ARG A 292 17.29 -6.84 21.82
N ALA A 293 16.34 -7.12 20.92
CA ALA A 293 16.08 -8.47 20.45
C ALA A 293 15.68 -8.49 18.97
N ALA A 294 15.89 -9.63 18.31
CA ALA A 294 15.49 -9.86 16.94
C ALA A 294 14.67 -11.15 16.81
N GLU A 295 13.67 -11.15 15.92
CA GLU A 295 13.08 -12.38 15.40
C GLU A 295 13.31 -12.49 13.89
N ILE A 296 13.72 -13.66 13.45
CA ILE A 296 13.78 -14.02 12.03
C ILE A 296 12.86 -15.22 11.83
N ASP A 297 11.73 -14.99 11.18
CA ASP A 297 10.73 -15.99 10.91
C ASP A 297 10.91 -16.56 9.50
N THR A 298 10.76 -17.87 9.37
CA THR A 298 10.79 -18.62 8.10
C THR A 298 9.51 -19.43 7.90
N ALA A 299 8.44 -19.09 8.62
CA ALA A 299 7.12 -19.69 8.49
C ALA A 299 6.71 -19.87 7.02
N CYS A 300 6.11 -21.02 6.73
CA CYS A 300 5.66 -21.47 5.41
C CYS A 300 6.77 -21.76 4.39
N LEU A 301 8.04 -21.46 4.68
CA LEU A 301 9.19 -21.82 3.85
C LEU A 301 9.78 -23.15 4.31
N LYS A 302 9.51 -24.22 3.56
CA LYS A 302 9.85 -25.60 3.97
C LYS A 302 11.11 -26.14 3.29
N GLY A 303 11.22 -25.95 1.98
CA GLY A 303 12.34 -26.42 1.16
C GLY A 303 13.27 -25.31 0.67
N ASN A 304 12.86 -24.06 0.82
CA ASN A 304 13.46 -22.85 0.27
C ASN A 304 13.65 -21.76 1.33
N ALA A 305 13.54 -22.10 2.63
CA ALA A 305 13.95 -21.18 3.68
C ALA A 305 15.44 -20.85 3.56
N ALA A 306 15.81 -19.62 3.89
CA ALA A 306 17.21 -19.25 4.03
C ALA A 306 17.92 -20.21 5.00
N GLY A 307 19.09 -20.73 4.62
CA GLY A 307 19.84 -21.68 5.45
C GLY A 307 20.57 -21.00 6.62
N TRP A 308 21.03 -19.77 6.40
CA TRP A 308 21.65 -18.93 7.42
C TRP A 308 21.26 -17.47 7.24
N ALA A 309 21.28 -16.70 8.33
CA ALA A 309 21.15 -15.25 8.29
C ALA A 309 22.15 -14.54 9.21
N ALA A 310 22.49 -13.29 8.85
CA ALA A 310 23.24 -12.36 9.70
C ALA A 310 22.50 -11.00 9.73
N LEU A 311 22.65 -10.26 10.84
CA LEU A 311 22.11 -8.89 10.96
C LEU A 311 23.25 -7.92 11.23
N SER A 312 23.25 -6.83 10.47
CA SER A 312 24.13 -5.68 10.67
C SER A 312 23.31 -4.42 10.82
N VAL A 313 23.84 -3.44 11.55
CA VAL A 313 23.20 -2.15 11.77
C VAL A 313 24.13 -1.01 11.48
N ARG A 314 23.55 0.17 11.22
CA ARG A 314 24.25 1.43 11.03
C ARG A 314 23.48 2.55 11.74
N ASP A 315 24.20 3.45 12.40
CA ASP A 315 23.66 4.66 13.02
C ASP A 315 23.98 5.88 12.15
N GLY A 316 22.97 6.43 11.47
CA GLY A 316 23.11 7.51 10.50
C GLY A 316 23.75 7.08 9.18
N ALA A 317 23.49 7.84 8.10
CA ALA A 317 23.95 7.48 6.75
C ALA A 317 25.48 7.38 6.60
N ALA A 318 26.23 8.10 7.44
CA ALA A 318 27.70 8.12 7.47
C ALA A 318 28.31 7.10 8.44
N GLY A 319 27.50 6.37 9.21
CA GLY A 319 27.99 5.36 10.14
C GLY A 319 28.56 4.12 9.45
N ASP A 320 29.44 3.40 10.14
CA ASP A 320 29.92 2.11 9.67
C ASP A 320 28.90 1.00 9.98
N TRP A 321 28.83 0.01 9.09
CA TRP A 321 28.03 -1.20 9.34
C TRP A 321 28.69 -2.07 10.40
N ARG A 322 27.94 -2.36 11.48
CA ARG A 322 28.36 -3.24 12.56
C ARG A 322 27.44 -4.45 12.65
N GLN A 323 28.01 -5.65 12.69
CA GLN A 323 27.26 -6.88 12.89
C GLN A 323 26.72 -6.98 14.33
N ILE A 324 25.43 -7.28 14.48
CA ILE A 324 24.76 -7.51 15.77
C ILE A 324 24.28 -8.95 15.94
N LEU A 325 24.12 -9.69 14.84
CA LEU A 325 23.87 -11.13 14.84
C LEU A 325 24.82 -11.78 13.82
N PRO A 326 25.78 -12.63 14.24
CA PRO A 326 26.64 -13.35 13.31
C PRO A 326 25.85 -14.30 12.43
N ARG A 327 26.47 -14.78 11.35
CA ARG A 327 25.89 -15.80 10.47
C ARG A 327 25.43 -17.01 11.28
N THR A 328 24.12 -17.13 11.45
CA THR A 328 23.46 -18.11 12.31
C THR A 328 22.58 -19.00 11.46
N ARG A 329 22.60 -20.31 11.75
CA ARG A 329 21.78 -21.28 11.03
C ARG A 329 20.31 -21.05 11.33
N LEU A 330 19.47 -21.08 10.30
CA LEU A 330 18.02 -21.09 10.41
C LEU A 330 17.49 -22.50 10.12
N GLN A 331 16.29 -22.80 10.63
CA GLN A 331 15.52 -23.99 10.34
C GLN A 331 14.32 -23.61 9.47
N PRO A 332 13.89 -24.47 8.54
CA PRO A 332 12.66 -24.24 7.79
C PRO A 332 11.43 -24.12 8.70
N ASP A 333 10.43 -23.35 8.27
CA ASP A 333 9.12 -23.21 8.92
C ASP A 333 9.21 -22.91 10.43
N THR A 334 10.18 -22.06 10.82
CA THR A 334 10.53 -21.82 12.22
C THR A 334 10.71 -20.32 12.50
N ASN A 335 10.22 -19.87 13.66
CA ASN A 335 10.53 -18.54 14.19
C ASN A 335 11.76 -18.62 15.11
N HIS A 336 12.81 -17.87 14.76
CA HIS A 336 14.07 -17.81 15.47
C HIS A 336 14.13 -16.53 16.29
N ARG A 337 14.33 -16.66 17.59
CA ARG A 337 14.36 -15.53 18.54
C ARG A 337 15.76 -15.36 19.10
N PHE A 338 16.27 -14.14 19.04
CA PHE A 338 17.62 -13.80 19.48
C PHE A 338 17.57 -12.63 20.46
N ALA A 339 18.06 -12.84 21.67
CA ALA A 339 18.43 -11.75 22.57
C ALA A 339 19.82 -11.25 22.16
N LEU A 340 19.97 -9.93 21.96
CA LEU A 340 21.28 -9.36 21.65
C LEU A 340 22.14 -9.34 22.92
N SER A 341 23.43 -9.61 22.79
CA SER A 341 24.38 -9.60 23.92
C SER A 341 24.57 -8.21 24.53
N ALA A 342 24.31 -7.17 23.74
CA ALA A 342 24.24 -5.79 24.17
C ALA A 342 23.24 -5.06 23.27
N PRO A 343 22.54 -4.03 23.77
CA PRO A 343 21.69 -3.20 22.94
C PRO A 343 22.49 -2.51 21.82
N ALA A 344 21.86 -2.36 20.66
CA ALA A 344 22.48 -1.74 19.49
C ALA A 344 21.71 -0.49 19.07
N ILE A 345 22.38 0.67 19.08
CA ILE A 345 21.81 1.92 18.61
C ILE A 345 21.99 2.02 17.09
N ALA A 346 20.91 2.32 16.37
CA ALA A 346 20.92 2.37 14.92
C ALA A 346 19.75 3.20 14.36
N THR A 347 19.88 3.57 13.09
CA THR A 347 18.79 4.08 12.24
C THR A 347 18.45 3.12 11.10
N GLU A 348 19.40 2.27 10.73
CA GLU A 348 19.31 1.36 9.58
C GLU A 348 19.78 -0.04 9.95
N VAL A 349 19.16 -1.05 9.35
CA VAL A 349 19.45 -2.47 9.57
C VAL A 349 19.54 -3.17 8.23
N ARG A 350 20.45 -4.11 8.11
CA ARG A 350 20.56 -5.01 6.97
C ARG A 350 20.48 -6.46 7.45
N ILE A 351 19.64 -7.24 6.80
CA ILE A 351 19.66 -8.70 6.92
C ILE A 351 20.33 -9.28 5.68
N ASP A 352 21.24 -10.21 5.90
CA ASP A 352 21.88 -11.01 4.86
C ASP A 352 21.47 -12.47 5.03
N ILE A 353 20.91 -13.09 3.99
CA ILE A 353 20.57 -14.52 3.95
C ILE A 353 21.53 -15.26 3.03
N TYR A 354 21.89 -16.50 3.39
CA TYR A 354 22.92 -17.27 2.68
C TYR A 354 22.45 -18.67 2.26
N PRO A 355 22.81 -19.12 1.04
CA PRO A 355 23.24 -18.28 -0.09
C PRO A 355 22.09 -17.46 -0.68
N ASP A 356 20.86 -17.98 -0.58
CA ASP A 356 19.60 -17.46 -1.09
C ASP A 356 18.43 -18.11 -0.31
N GLY A 357 17.20 -17.89 -0.77
CA GLY A 357 16.00 -18.51 -0.22
C GLY A 357 14.98 -17.46 0.20
N GLY A 358 14.28 -17.71 1.30
CA GLY A 358 13.31 -16.76 1.83
C GLY A 358 13.28 -16.65 3.34
N ILE A 359 12.69 -15.55 3.79
CA ILE A 359 12.24 -15.33 5.17
C ILE A 359 10.81 -14.79 5.14
N SER A 360 10.03 -15.11 6.15
CA SER A 360 8.65 -14.67 6.26
C SER A 360 8.54 -13.32 6.97
N ARG A 361 9.25 -13.13 8.09
CA ARG A 361 9.27 -11.86 8.84
C ARG A 361 10.64 -11.54 9.45
N LEU A 362 10.91 -10.25 9.60
CA LEU A 362 11.94 -9.71 10.49
C LEU A 362 11.25 -8.83 11.53
N ARG A 363 11.58 -9.04 12.81
CA ARG A 363 11.16 -8.19 13.94
C ARG A 363 12.39 -7.69 14.67
N LEU A 364 12.42 -6.42 15.05
CA LEU A 364 13.50 -5.84 15.84
C LEU A 364 12.91 -5.11 17.04
N PHE A 365 12.98 -5.74 18.20
CA PHE A 365 12.36 -5.22 19.41
C PHE A 365 13.30 -4.30 20.17
N GLY A 366 12.79 -3.14 20.54
CA GLY A 366 13.56 -2.13 21.24
C GLY A 366 12.74 -0.88 21.48
N SER A 367 13.40 0.25 21.76
CA SER A 367 12.75 1.54 22.00
C SER A 367 13.45 2.65 21.24
N LEU A 368 12.74 3.74 20.96
CA LEU A 368 13.37 4.96 20.44
C LEU A 368 14.37 5.51 21.45
N THR A 369 15.44 6.13 20.95
CA THR A 369 16.28 6.99 21.79
C THR A 369 15.55 8.32 22.06
N GLU A 370 16.01 9.11 23.04
CA GLU A 370 15.45 10.45 23.28
C GLU A 370 15.53 11.35 22.04
N GLU A 371 16.60 11.22 21.26
CA GLU A 371 16.78 11.90 19.98
C GLU A 371 15.81 11.40 18.92
N GLY A 372 15.67 10.08 18.77
CA GLY A 372 14.71 9.48 17.84
C GLY A 372 13.28 9.90 18.15
N MET A 373 12.89 9.93 19.42
CA MET A 373 11.57 10.41 19.84
C MET A 373 11.35 11.89 19.51
N ARG A 374 12.33 12.76 19.77
CA ARG A 374 12.26 14.18 19.39
C ARG A 374 12.12 14.36 17.88
N SER A 375 12.92 13.63 17.10
CA SER A 375 12.84 13.68 15.63
C SER A 375 11.46 13.22 15.13
N LEU A 376 10.93 12.11 15.66
CA LEU A 376 9.62 11.61 15.27
C LEU A 376 8.51 12.62 15.55
N ARG A 377 8.51 13.25 16.73
CA ARG A 377 7.56 14.31 17.10
C ARG A 377 7.66 15.52 16.17
N ALA A 378 8.88 15.96 15.84
CA ALA A 378 9.09 17.11 14.96
C ALA A 378 8.59 16.88 13.53
N ARG A 379 8.59 15.64 13.02
CA ARG A 379 8.03 15.30 11.70
C ARG A 379 6.50 15.13 11.72
N SER A 380 5.92 14.94 12.89
CA SER A 380 4.50 14.65 13.08
C SER A 380 3.69 15.88 13.50
N ALA A 381 4.38 16.94 13.94
CA ALA A 381 3.87 18.29 14.11
C ALA A 381 3.81 19.01 12.77
#